data_AF-A0A950N9B5-F1
#
_entry.id   AF-A0A950N9B5-F1
#
_cell.length_a   1.000
_cell.length_b   1.000
_cell.length_c   1.000
_cell.angle_alpha   90.00
_cell.angle_beta   90.00
_cell.angle_gamma   90.00
#
_symmetry.space_group_name_H-M   'P 1'
#
loop_
_entity.id
_entity.type
_entity.pdbx_description
1 polymer ?
#
loop_
_entity_poly.entity_id
_entity_poly.type
_entity_poly.pdbx_seq_one_letter_code
_entity_poly.pdbx_strand_id
1 'polypeptide(L)'
;MNGARGAHTLADRVLESPLTWLITAVNLGIFVIAWLHSEHVEGRLSGEGLLAYGAMERYHVWSGEYWRLLTAVFLHVGWIHLLWNAWGLFGWCADIEKTVGSG
;
A
#
# COMPACT_ATOMS: atom_id res chain seq x y z
N MET A 1 -23.81 -29.52 -17.72
CA MET A 1 -24.50 -28.53 -16.86
C MET A 1 -24.06 -28.77 -15.42
N ASN A 2 -23.90 -27.69 -14.65
CA ASN A 2 -23.50 -27.62 -13.23
C ASN A 2 -22.00 -27.54 -12.91
N GLY A 3 -21.48 -26.33 -12.96
CA GLY A 3 -20.40 -25.88 -12.09
C GLY A 3 -20.81 -24.49 -11.60
N ALA A 4 -21.48 -24.44 -10.45
CA ALA A 4 -21.86 -23.18 -9.85
C ALA A 4 -20.58 -22.35 -9.64
N ARG A 5 -20.39 -21.30 -10.44
CA ARG A 5 -19.50 -20.20 -10.09
C ARG A 5 -20.11 -19.57 -8.85
N GLY A 6 -19.79 -20.12 -7.68
CA GLY A 6 -20.15 -19.51 -6.41
C GLY A 6 -19.70 -18.07 -6.45
N ALA A 7 -20.60 -17.13 -6.15
CA ALA A 7 -20.21 -15.74 -6.00
C ALA A 7 -19.21 -15.71 -4.84
N HIS A 8 -17.91 -15.65 -5.15
CA HIS A 8 -16.89 -15.42 -4.12
C HIS A 8 -17.24 -14.10 -3.45
N THR A 9 -17.60 -14.18 -2.19
CA THR A 9 -17.90 -13.01 -1.38
C THR A 9 -16.63 -12.18 -1.21
N LEU A 10 -16.76 -10.92 -0.79
CA LEU A 10 -15.59 -10.11 -0.44
C LEU A 10 -14.80 -10.77 0.70
N ALA A 11 -15.50 -11.42 1.64
CA ALA A 11 -14.86 -12.17 2.71
C ALA A 11 -14.01 -13.32 2.16
N ASP A 12 -14.50 -14.08 1.17
CA ASP A 12 -13.74 -15.16 0.56
C ASP A 12 -12.45 -14.63 -0.09
N ARG A 13 -12.53 -13.50 -0.82
CA ARG A 13 -11.34 -12.88 -1.43
C ARG A 13 -10.33 -12.36 -0.43
N VAL A 14 -10.80 -11.87 0.72
CA VAL A 14 -9.93 -11.43 1.82
C VAL A 14 -9.25 -12.63 2.45
N LEU A 15 -9.99 -13.71 2.71
CA LEU A 15 -9.45 -14.93 3.31
C LEU A 15 -8.47 -15.66 2.38
N GLU A 16 -8.65 -15.57 1.06
CA GLU A 16 -7.71 -16.13 0.08
C GLU A 16 -6.37 -15.38 0.01
N SER A 17 -6.31 -14.10 0.43
CA SER A 17 -5.09 -13.26 0.30
C SER A 17 -5.00 -12.17 1.39
N PRO A 18 -5.03 -12.55 2.68
CA PRO A 18 -5.21 -11.61 3.78
C PRO A 18 -4.11 -10.56 3.89
N LEU A 19 -2.84 -10.90 3.61
CA LEU A 19 -1.72 -9.97 3.65
C LEU A 19 -1.78 -8.95 2.51
N THR A 20 -2.15 -9.38 1.30
CA THR A 20 -2.35 -8.45 0.17
C THR A 20 -3.42 -7.42 0.51
N TRP A 21 -4.53 -7.86 1.09
CA TRP A 21 -5.58 -6.96 1.58
C TRP A 21 -5.11 -6.07 2.72
N LEU A 22 -4.40 -6.62 3.71
CA LEU A 22 -3.87 -5.87 4.84
C LEU A 22 -2.90 -4.78 4.39
N ILE A 23 -1.91 -5.11 3.56
CA ILE A 23 -0.93 -4.16 3.03
C ILE A 23 -1.63 -3.07 2.21
N THR A 24 -2.60 -3.46 1.37
CA THR A 24 -3.40 -2.48 0.61
C THR A 24 -4.18 -1.54 1.52
N ALA A 25 -4.82 -2.07 2.57
CA ALA A 25 -5.57 -1.27 3.53
C ALA A 25 -4.66 -0.32 4.32
N VAL A 26 -3.47 -0.78 4.72
CA VAL A 26 -2.46 0.06 5.39
C VAL A 26 -1.98 1.17 4.45
N ASN A 27 -1.64 0.85 3.20
CA ASN A 27 -1.23 1.83 2.19
C ASN A 27 -2.31 2.90 1.97
N LEU A 28 -3.57 2.47 1.81
CA LEU A 28 -4.70 3.39 1.63
C LEU A 28 -4.91 4.25 2.89
N GLY A 29 -4.87 3.66 4.08
CA GLY A 29 -5.06 4.37 5.34
C GLY A 29 -3.98 5.44 5.56
N ILE A 30 -2.71 5.08 5.41
CA ILE A 30 -1.58 6.01 5.52
C ILE A 30 -1.70 7.12 4.46
N PHE A 31 -2.02 6.76 3.22
CA PHE A 31 -2.19 7.74 2.16
C PHE A 31 -3.32 8.72 2.45
N VAL A 32 -4.50 8.25 2.87
CA VAL A 32 -5.64 9.12 3.22
C VAL A 32 -5.29 10.04 4.39
N ILE A 33 -4.61 9.53 5.42
CA ILE A 33 -4.15 10.36 6.54
C ILE A 33 -3.20 11.45 6.03
N ALA A 34 -2.17 11.10 5.28
CA ALA A 34 -1.21 12.07 4.74
C ALA A 34 -1.88 13.09 3.79
N TRP A 35 -2.81 12.63 2.94
CA TRP A 35 -3.60 13.44 2.01
C TRP A 35 -4.52 14.43 2.71
N LEU A 36 -5.04 14.11 3.89
CA LEU A 36 -5.90 15.05 4.62
C LEU A 36 -5.12 16.09 5.42
N HIS A 37 -3.85 15.84 5.74
CA HIS A 37 -3.08 16.65 6.70
C HIS A 37 -1.85 17.35 6.11
N SER A 38 -1.51 17.09 4.85
CA SER A 38 -0.33 17.68 4.20
C SER A 38 -0.70 18.63 3.07
N GLU A 39 0.25 19.48 2.71
CA GLU A 39 0.14 20.32 1.53
C GLU A 39 0.23 19.52 0.22
N HIS A 40 -0.44 20.03 -0.81
CA HIS A 40 -0.46 19.43 -2.13
C HIS A 40 0.15 20.37 -3.17
N VAL A 41 1.03 19.83 -4.00
CA VAL A 41 1.60 20.51 -5.15
C VAL A 41 1.17 19.73 -6.39
N GLU A 42 0.44 20.39 -7.30
CA GLU A 42 -0.04 19.79 -8.55
C GLU A 42 -0.82 18.47 -8.35
N GLY A 43 -1.64 18.39 -7.29
CA GLY A 43 -2.43 17.19 -6.98
C GLY A 43 -1.61 16.01 -6.44
N ARG A 44 -0.43 16.29 -5.88
CA ARG A 44 0.45 15.31 -5.21
C ARG A 44 0.84 15.84 -3.84
N LEU A 45 1.13 14.94 -2.90
CA LEU A 45 1.70 15.31 -1.62
C LEU A 45 3.03 16.03 -1.82
N SER A 46 3.26 17.13 -1.10
CA SER A 46 4.54 17.83 -1.12
C SER A 46 5.67 16.94 -0.58
N GLY A 47 6.90 17.24 -0.98
CA GLY A 47 8.09 16.56 -0.45
C GLY A 47 8.18 16.68 1.07
N GLU A 48 7.91 17.88 1.60
CA GLU A 48 7.89 18.13 3.05
C GLU A 48 6.81 17.32 3.76
N GLY A 49 5.60 17.24 3.17
CA GLY A 49 4.53 16.39 3.68
C GLY A 49 4.98 14.93 3.77
N LEU A 50 5.53 14.38 2.68
CA LEU A 50 6.04 13.01 2.67
C LEU A 50 7.17 12.78 3.69
N LEU A 51 8.08 13.74 3.85
CA LEU A 51 9.18 13.67 4.84
C LEU A 51 8.66 13.64 6.27
N ALA A 52 7.62 14.42 6.57
CA ALA A 52 6.96 14.43 7.88
C ALA A 52 6.32 13.07 8.24
N TYR A 53 5.85 12.33 7.23
CA TYR A 53 5.29 10.98 7.38
C TYR A 53 6.32 9.86 7.29
N GLY A 54 7.62 10.17 7.17
CA GLY A 54 8.67 9.17 7.19
C GLY A 54 9.20 8.75 5.82
N ALA A 55 9.09 9.61 4.81
CA ALA A 55 9.74 9.35 3.53
C ALA A 55 11.26 9.24 3.72
N MET A 56 11.84 8.39 2.87
CA MET A 56 13.27 8.12 2.89
C MET A 56 14.02 9.32 2.32
N GLU A 57 14.79 9.99 3.18
CA GLU A 57 15.80 10.96 2.78
C GLU A 57 17.17 10.50 3.25
N ARG A 58 18.17 10.62 2.36
CA ARG A 58 19.53 10.15 2.64
C ARG A 58 20.08 10.80 3.91
N TYR A 59 19.97 12.12 4.05
CA TYR A 59 20.54 12.80 5.21
C TYR A 59 19.98 12.27 6.54
N HIS A 60 18.65 12.15 6.65
CA HIS A 60 17.98 11.57 7.83
C HIS A 60 18.37 10.10 8.10
N VAL A 61 18.45 9.27 7.06
CA VAL A 61 18.85 7.86 7.23
C VAL A 61 20.28 7.77 7.76
N TRP A 62 21.19 8.60 7.25
CA TRP A 62 22.58 8.62 7.69
C TRP A 62 22.74 9.20 9.10
N SER A 63 21.80 10.04 9.55
CA SER A 63 21.72 10.52 10.94
C SER A 63 21.04 9.53 11.91
N GLY A 64 20.74 8.30 11.47
CA GLY A 64 20.23 7.22 12.32
C GLY A 64 18.73 6.98 12.23
N GLU A 65 18.00 7.68 11.37
CA GLU A 65 16.56 7.46 11.16
C GLU A 65 16.29 6.27 10.23
N TYR A 66 16.87 5.10 10.53
CA TYR A 66 16.77 3.89 9.71
C TYR A 66 15.34 3.36 9.56
N TRP A 67 14.45 3.71 10.49
CA TRP A 67 13.02 3.40 10.39
C TRP A 67 12.39 3.95 9.10
N ARG A 68 12.96 5.01 8.51
CA ARG A 68 12.54 5.57 7.22
C ARG A 68 12.67 4.59 6.06
N LEU A 69 13.60 3.62 6.14
CA LEU A 69 13.74 2.57 5.13
C LEU A 69 12.49 1.67 5.08
N LEU A 70 11.86 1.45 6.24
CA LEU A 70 10.64 0.66 6.34
C LEU A 70 9.40 1.52 6.05
N THR A 71 9.27 2.69 6.68
CA THR A 71 8.06 3.51 6.54
C THR A 71 7.85 4.01 5.11
N ALA A 72 8.94 4.30 4.37
CA ALA A 72 8.85 4.76 3.00
C ALA A 72 8.16 3.77 2.04
N VAL A 73 8.14 2.47 2.37
CA VAL A 73 7.45 1.44 1.57
C VAL A 73 5.94 1.68 1.50
N PHE A 74 5.36 2.32 2.52
CA PHE A 74 3.91 2.56 2.61
C PHE A 74 3.47 3.94 2.11
N LEU A 75 4.42 4.83 1.84
CA LEU A 75 4.12 6.22 1.46
C LEU A 75 3.93 6.37 -0.04
N HIS A 76 2.89 7.10 -0.42
CA HIS A 76 2.51 7.30 -1.82
C HIS A 76 2.34 8.79 -2.10
N VAL A 77 3.06 9.30 -3.10
CA VAL A 77 3.03 10.72 -3.47
C VAL A 77 1.69 11.19 -4.07
N GLY A 78 0.86 10.27 -4.57
CA GLY A 78 -0.42 10.63 -5.18
C GLY A 78 -1.23 9.43 -5.64
N TRP A 79 -2.45 9.70 -6.08
CA TRP A 79 -3.46 8.69 -6.42
C TRP A 79 -3.00 7.68 -7.47
N ILE A 80 -2.40 8.13 -8.57
CA ILE A 80 -1.91 7.23 -9.63
C ILE A 80 -0.84 6.27 -9.08
N HIS A 81 0.05 6.77 -8.23
CA HIS A 81 1.10 5.94 -7.64
C HIS A 81 0.50 4.89 -6.69
N LEU A 82 -0.48 5.27 -5.87
CA LEU A 82 -1.20 4.33 -5.00
C LEU A 82 -1.96 3.28 -5.80
N LEU A 83 -2.71 3.69 -6.82
CA LEU A 83 -3.52 2.79 -7.65
C LEU A 83 -2.65 1.79 -8.42
N TRP A 84 -1.50 2.23 -8.94
CA TRP A 84 -0.57 1.35 -9.63
C TRP A 84 0.03 0.29 -8.70
N ASN A 85 0.41 0.67 -7.47
CA ASN A 85 0.90 -0.29 -6.48
C ASN A 85 -0.20 -1.25 -6.02
N ALA A 86 -1.42 -0.76 -5.79
CA ALA A 86 -2.56 -1.62 -5.47
C ALA A 86 -2.85 -2.61 -6.60
N TRP A 87 -2.77 -2.17 -7.86
CA TRP A 87 -2.91 -3.05 -9.02
C TRP A 87 -1.81 -4.13 -9.06
N GLY A 88 -0.55 -3.77 -8.80
CA GLY A 88 0.55 -4.75 -8.69
C GLY A 88 0.39 -5.73 -7.52
N LEU A 89 -0.08 -5.25 -6.37
CA LEU A 89 -0.38 -6.08 -5.20
C LEU A 89 -1.44 -7.13 -5.54
N PHE A 90 -2.57 -6.73 -6.11
CA PHE A 90 -3.61 -7.69 -6.49
C PHE A 90 -3.27 -8.53 -7.73
N GLY A 91 -2.45 -8.01 -8.64
CA GLY A 91 -2.07 -8.70 -9.88
C GLY A 91 -0.94 -9.71 -9.73
N TRP A 92 -0.05 -9.54 -8.74
CA TRP A 92 1.09 -10.43 -8.53
C TRP A 92 1.17 -10.94 -7.09
N CYS A 93 1.07 -10.06 -6.10
CA CYS A 93 1.25 -10.48 -4.70
C CYS A 93 0.11 -11.36 -4.21
N ALA A 94 -1.15 -11.11 -4.61
CA ALA A 94 -2.27 -11.98 -4.27
C ALA A 94 -2.06 -13.41 -4.80
N ASP A 95 -1.56 -13.56 -6.02
CA ASP A 95 -1.30 -14.88 -6.61
C ASP A 95 -0.11 -15.58 -5.94
N ILE A 96 0.94 -14.82 -5.60
CA ILE A 96 2.07 -15.35 -4.81
C ILE A 96 1.60 -15.78 -3.42
N GLU A 97 0.77 -14.99 -2.76
CA GLU A 97 0.22 -15.31 -1.45
C GLU A 97 -0.61 -16.59 -1.50
N LYS A 98 -1.51 -16.73 -2.47
CA LYS A 98 -2.30 -17.95 -2.67
C LYS A 98 -1.45 -19.21 -2.93
N THR A 99 -0.28 -19.05 -3.55
CA THR A 99 0.57 -20.18 -3.98
C THR A 99 1.66 -20.53 -2.98
N VAL A 100 2.18 -19.55 -2.23
CA VAL A 100 3.33 -19.69 -1.33
C VAL A 100 2.95 -19.49 0.13
N GLY A 101 1.98 -18.61 0.40
CA GLY A 101 1.51 -18.21 1.72
C GLY A 101 0.05 -18.61 1.92
N SER A 102 -0.25 -19.88 1.70
CA SER A 102 -1.57 -20.44 1.95
C SER A 102 -1.75 -20.72 3.44
N GLY A 103 -2.79 -20.13 4.04
CA GLY A 103 -3.70 -20.96 4.80
C GLY A 103 -4.49 -21.83 3.82
#